data_AF-A0A8J2L6R6-F1
#
_entry.id   AF-A0A8J2L6R6-F1
#
_cell.length_a   1.000
_cell.length_b   1.000
_cell.length_c   1.000
_cell.angle_alpha   90.00
_cell.angle_beta   90.00
_cell.angle_gamma   90.00
#
_symmetry.space_group_name_H-M   'P 1'
#
loop_
_entity.id
_entity.type
_entity.pdbx_description
1 polymer ?
#
loop_
_entity_poly.entity_id
_entity_poly.type
_entity_poly.pdbx_seq_one_letter_code
_entity_poly.pdbx_strand_id
1 'polypeptide(L)'
;DPDPEVVKIVDGGDQANRIDVVFMGDGYQQSERGKFFDDIQRLTKEMFEGTTFRSYLPLFNIWAIFVASVDSGIGYYNVPKDTPFQLYRINGTVRVIQFDEENREYARTVCLLTGTSGCDYPSIIANDDFYGGLGGE
;
A
#
# COMPACT_ATOMS: atom_id res chain seq x y z
N ASP A 1 -16.75 -9.16 3.02
CA ASP A 1 -15.72 -8.54 3.87
C ASP A 1 -16.14 -7.16 4.33
N PRO A 2 -15.57 -6.63 5.43
CA PRO A 2 -15.74 -5.22 5.76
C PRO A 2 -15.23 -4.33 4.62
N ASP A 3 -15.91 -3.20 4.39
CA ASP A 3 -15.53 -2.25 3.37
C ASP A 3 -14.12 -1.69 3.62
N PRO A 4 -13.31 -1.42 2.58
CA PRO A 4 -12.01 -0.77 2.73
C PRO A 4 -12.11 0.55 3.49
N GLU A 5 -11.19 0.76 4.43
CA GLU A 5 -11.11 2.03 5.16
C GLU A 5 -10.09 2.95 4.50
N VAL A 6 -10.53 4.12 4.06
CA VAL A 6 -9.70 5.12 3.38
C VAL A 6 -9.40 6.26 4.33
N VAL A 7 -8.12 6.55 4.55
CA VAL A 7 -7.64 7.64 5.41
C VAL A 7 -6.62 8.48 4.65
N LYS A 8 -6.80 9.80 4.66
CA LYS A 8 -5.78 10.74 4.20
C LYS A 8 -4.78 11.02 5.33
N ILE A 9 -3.54 10.57 5.18
CA ILE A 9 -2.45 10.71 6.15
C ILE A 9 -1.79 12.10 6.05
N VAL A 10 -1.63 12.59 4.82
CA VAL A 10 -1.13 13.94 4.53
C VAL A 10 -2.10 14.63 3.58
N ASP A 11 -2.56 15.82 3.98
CA ASP A 11 -3.36 16.70 3.13
C ASP A 11 -2.51 17.86 2.62
N GLY A 12 -2.06 17.76 1.38
CA GLY A 12 -1.35 18.83 0.68
C GLY A 12 -2.29 19.83 0.00
N GLY A 13 -3.56 19.48 -0.17
CA GLY A 13 -4.58 20.27 -0.84
C GLY A 13 -5.39 19.47 -1.88
N ASP A 14 -5.96 20.20 -2.84
CA ASP A 14 -6.82 19.66 -3.90
C ASP A 14 -6.07 18.63 -4.79
N GLN A 15 -6.65 17.45 -4.96
CA GLN A 15 -6.11 16.36 -5.79
C GLN A 15 -5.87 16.78 -7.24
N ALA A 16 -6.62 17.75 -7.76
CA ALA A 16 -6.41 18.27 -9.11
C ALA A 16 -5.04 18.96 -9.30
N ASN A 17 -4.35 19.32 -8.22
CA ASN A 17 -3.05 20.02 -8.24
C ASN A 17 -2.02 19.39 -7.28
N ARG A 18 -2.21 18.14 -6.86
CA ARG A 18 -1.31 17.41 -5.96
C ARG A 18 -0.99 16.06 -6.56
N ILE A 19 0.09 15.46 -6.06
CA ILE A 19 0.46 14.08 -6.37
C ILE A 19 -0.14 13.19 -5.29
N ASP A 20 -1.03 12.29 -5.68
CA ASP A 20 -1.73 11.38 -4.80
C ASP A 20 -1.00 10.02 -4.74
N VAL A 21 -0.21 9.83 -3.68
CA VAL A 21 0.42 8.54 -3.36
C VAL A 21 -0.52 7.73 -2.47
N VAL A 22 -0.80 6.50 -2.85
CA VAL A 22 -1.80 5.66 -2.18
C VAL A 22 -1.17 4.36 -1.72
N PHE A 23 -1.09 4.19 -0.41
CA PHE A 23 -0.63 2.96 0.23
C PHE A 23 -1.82 2.06 0.55
N MET A 24 -1.80 0.83 0.04
CA MET A 24 -2.83 -0.20 0.27
C MET A 24 -2.21 -1.37 1.03
N GLY A 25 -2.78 -1.78 2.15
CA GLY A 25 -2.21 -2.87 2.95
C GLY A 25 -2.59 -4.26 2.43
N ASP A 26 -1.64 -5.19 2.38
CA ASP A 26 -1.88 -6.62 2.16
C ASP A 26 -1.31 -7.49 3.30
N GLY A 27 -2.07 -8.49 3.73
CA GLY A 27 -1.70 -9.37 4.84
C GLY A 27 -1.86 -8.75 6.23
N TYR A 28 -2.54 -7.61 6.38
CA TYR A 28 -2.90 -7.06 7.69
C TYR A 28 -4.30 -7.52 8.08
N GLN A 29 -4.42 -8.29 9.16
CA GLN A 29 -5.72 -8.68 9.69
C GLN A 29 -6.45 -7.49 10.32
N GLN A 30 -7.76 -7.62 10.57
CA GLN A 30 -8.55 -6.60 11.28
C GLN A 30 -7.95 -6.22 12.64
N SER A 31 -7.37 -7.19 13.37
CA SER A 31 -6.65 -6.96 14.63
C SER A 31 -5.32 -6.20 14.46
N GLU A 32 -4.77 -6.17 13.26
CA GLU A 32 -3.52 -5.50 12.90
C GLU A 32 -3.76 -4.13 12.24
N ARG A 33 -5.02 -3.65 12.20
CA ARG A 33 -5.38 -2.33 11.65
C ARG A 33 -4.50 -1.20 12.22
N GLY A 34 -4.25 -1.19 13.53
CA GLY A 34 -3.38 -0.20 14.17
C GLY A 34 -1.95 -0.24 13.63
N LYS A 35 -1.39 -1.45 13.52
CA LYS A 35 -0.06 -1.70 12.95
C LYS A 35 0.06 -1.15 11.53
N PHE A 36 -0.94 -1.41 10.68
CA PHE A 36 -0.95 -0.89 9.30
C PHE A 36 -0.80 0.64 9.27
N PHE A 37 -1.63 1.37 10.02
CA PHE A 37 -1.56 2.83 10.00
C PHE A 37 -0.27 3.36 10.63
N ASP A 38 0.26 2.71 11.65
CA ASP A 38 1.57 3.04 12.22
C ASP A 38 2.69 2.85 11.19
N ASP A 39 2.65 1.77 10.41
CA ASP A 39 3.58 1.52 9.32
C ASP A 39 3.49 2.58 8.22
N ILE A 40 2.29 2.97 7.79
CA ILE A 40 2.14 4.03 6.78
C ILE A 40 2.63 5.39 7.30
N GLN A 41 2.33 5.74 8.55
CA GLN A 41 2.85 6.96 9.17
C GLN A 41 4.38 6.97 9.22
N ARG A 42 4.98 5.84 9.60
CA ARG A 42 6.44 5.68 9.63
C ARG A 42 7.05 5.82 8.24
N LEU A 43 6.53 5.11 7.24
CA LEU A 43 6.99 5.20 5.84
C LEU A 43 6.87 6.63 5.30
N THR A 44 5.73 7.28 5.56
CA THR A 44 5.50 8.67 5.16
C THR A 44 6.53 9.60 5.81
N LYS A 45 6.76 9.46 7.12
CA LYS A 45 7.76 10.25 7.83
C LYS A 45 9.14 10.03 7.23
N GLU A 46 9.58 8.79 7.07
CA GLU A 46 10.91 8.45 6.53
C GLU A 46 11.13 9.02 5.12
N MET A 47 10.10 9.01 4.26
CA MET A 47 10.17 9.55 2.90
C MET A 47 10.40 11.08 2.88
N PHE A 48 9.83 11.82 3.84
CA PHE A 48 9.85 13.30 3.84
C PHE A 48 10.69 13.94 4.96
N GLU A 49 11.25 13.16 5.88
CA GLU A 49 12.13 13.65 6.95
C GLU A 49 13.48 14.13 6.39
N GLY A 50 13.98 13.46 5.36
CA GLY A 50 15.22 13.81 4.67
C GLY A 50 15.14 15.12 3.87
N THR A 51 16.29 15.79 3.68
CA THR A 51 16.36 17.10 3.01
C THR A 51 15.88 17.07 1.56
N THR A 52 16.00 15.94 0.87
CA THR A 52 15.66 15.79 -0.55
C THR A 52 14.18 16.04 -0.84
N PHE A 53 13.27 15.47 -0.03
CA PHE A 53 11.82 15.54 -0.29
C PHE A 53 11.07 16.47 0.66
N ARG A 54 11.68 16.88 1.77
CA ARG A 54 11.03 17.72 2.80
C ARG A 54 10.34 18.96 2.23
N SER A 55 10.99 19.69 1.31
CA SER A 55 10.42 20.91 0.71
C SER A 55 9.26 20.63 -0.25
N TYR A 56 9.13 19.38 -0.72
CA TYR A 56 8.10 18.98 -1.67
C TYR A 56 6.88 18.37 -1.00
N LEU A 57 6.92 18.04 0.30
CA LEU A 57 5.77 17.49 1.04
C LEU A 57 4.44 18.24 0.78
N PRO A 58 4.39 19.58 0.70
CA PRO A 58 3.14 20.29 0.40
C PRO A 58 2.52 19.97 -0.98
N LEU A 59 3.26 19.34 -1.90
CA LEU A 59 2.81 18.93 -3.22
C LEU A 59 2.18 17.53 -3.25
N PHE A 60 2.20 16.80 -2.14
CA PHE A 60 1.68 15.43 -2.06
C PHE A 60 0.42 15.35 -1.21
N ASN A 61 -0.49 14.48 -1.64
CA ASN A 61 -1.46 13.84 -0.77
C ASN A 61 -0.97 12.40 -0.51
N ILE A 62 -0.98 11.99 0.74
CA ILE A 62 -0.65 10.60 1.11
C ILE A 62 -1.90 9.94 1.66
N TRP A 63 -2.32 8.85 1.03
CA TRP A 63 -3.48 8.06 1.43
C TRP A 63 -3.05 6.69 1.93
N ALA A 64 -3.79 6.20 2.92
CA ALA A 64 -3.72 4.86 3.43
C ALA A 64 -5.09 4.19 3.23
N ILE A 65 -5.12 3.04 2.57
CA ILE A 65 -6.31 2.22 2.41
C ILE A 65 -6.07 0.89 3.13
N PHE A 66 -6.82 0.68 4.20
CA PHE A 66 -6.80 -0.56 4.95
C PHE A 66 -7.85 -1.50 4.37
N VAL A 67 -7.40 -2.67 3.89
CA VAL A 67 -8.27 -3.78 3.50
C VAL A 67 -7.94 -4.95 4.42
N ALA A 68 -8.91 -5.38 5.24
CA ALA A 68 -8.68 -6.45 6.19
C ALA A 68 -8.40 -7.77 5.46
N SER A 69 -7.27 -8.39 5.78
CA SER A 69 -6.91 -9.72 5.29
C SER A 69 -7.49 -10.82 6.17
N VAL A 70 -7.80 -11.96 5.57
CA VAL A 70 -8.17 -13.17 6.32
C VAL A 70 -6.93 -13.71 7.02
N ASP A 71 -5.85 -13.89 6.25
CA ASP A 71 -4.56 -14.33 6.77
C ASP A 71 -3.63 -13.16 7.12
N SER A 72 -2.84 -13.32 8.18
CA SER A 72 -1.74 -12.40 8.49
C SER A 72 -0.50 -12.75 7.67
N GLY A 73 0.12 -11.70 7.12
CA GLY A 73 1.27 -11.72 6.24
C GLY A 73 0.98 -12.21 4.82
N ILE A 74 2.04 -12.33 4.01
CA ILE A 74 1.94 -12.68 2.59
C ILE A 74 2.27 -14.16 2.32
N GLY A 75 2.07 -14.57 1.07
CA GLY A 75 2.41 -15.91 0.57
C GLY A 75 3.90 -16.17 0.34
N TYR A 76 4.24 -17.45 0.20
CA TYR A 76 5.61 -17.92 -0.01
C TYR A 76 5.65 -19.08 -1.01
N TYR A 77 6.81 -19.30 -1.63
CA TYR A 77 7.05 -20.39 -2.58
C TYR A 77 6.05 -20.42 -3.75
N ASN A 78 5.72 -19.25 -4.30
CA ASN A 78 4.72 -19.06 -5.36
C ASN A 78 3.27 -19.36 -4.96
N VAL A 79 2.96 -19.40 -3.66
CA VAL A 79 1.60 -19.64 -3.17
C VAL A 79 1.16 -18.43 -2.34
N PRO A 80 0.19 -17.63 -2.82
CA PRO A 80 -0.40 -16.55 -2.02
C PRO A 80 -1.18 -17.09 -0.81
N LYS A 81 -1.28 -16.26 0.22
CA LYS A 81 -2.22 -16.47 1.33
C LYS A 81 -3.60 -15.90 0.98
N ASP A 82 -4.60 -16.12 1.83
CA ASP A 82 -5.92 -15.49 1.70
C ASP A 82 -5.85 -14.02 2.15
N THR A 83 -5.35 -13.18 1.25
CA THR A 83 -5.20 -11.73 1.43
C THR A 83 -5.82 -10.98 0.24
N PRO A 84 -6.24 -9.71 0.41
CA PRO A 84 -6.97 -8.97 -0.62
C PRO A 84 -6.23 -8.84 -1.95
N PHE A 85 -4.91 -8.69 -1.90
CA PHE A 85 -4.08 -8.52 -3.10
C PHE A 85 -3.24 -9.75 -3.42
N GLN A 86 -3.30 -10.79 -2.58
CA GLN A 86 -2.61 -12.07 -2.77
C GLN A 86 -1.13 -11.90 -3.08
N LEU A 87 -0.43 -11.04 -2.34
CA LEU A 87 1.02 -10.92 -2.50
C LEU A 87 1.73 -12.21 -2.08
N TYR A 88 2.82 -12.53 -2.76
CA TYR A 88 3.64 -13.70 -2.41
C TYR A 88 5.11 -13.56 -2.82
N ARG A 89 5.99 -14.31 -2.16
CA ARG A 89 7.39 -14.45 -2.56
C ARG A 89 7.61 -15.68 -3.43
N ILE A 90 8.45 -15.54 -4.45
CA ILE A 90 8.79 -16.63 -5.36
C ILE A 90 9.90 -17.53 -4.82
N ASN A 91 9.90 -18.80 -5.25
CA ASN A 91 10.97 -19.71 -4.90
C ASN A 91 12.32 -19.27 -5.51
N GLY A 92 13.42 -19.44 -4.78
CA GLY A 92 14.76 -19.10 -5.23
C GLY A 92 15.14 -17.61 -5.14
N THR A 93 14.19 -16.69 -4.96
CA THR A 93 14.48 -15.28 -4.69
C THR A 93 13.60 -14.74 -3.57
N VAL A 94 14.14 -14.65 -2.36
CA VAL A 94 13.40 -14.16 -1.19
C VAL A 94 13.20 -12.64 -1.17
N ARG A 95 13.61 -11.89 -2.21
CA ARG A 95 13.53 -10.41 -2.23
C ARG A 95 12.50 -9.84 -3.20
N VAL A 96 11.94 -10.66 -4.08
CA VAL A 96 10.88 -10.23 -5.00
C VAL A 96 9.55 -10.59 -4.36
N ILE A 97 8.71 -9.58 -4.15
CA ILE A 97 7.30 -9.77 -3.81
C ILE A 97 6.54 -9.65 -5.12
N GLN A 98 5.85 -10.72 -5.48
CA GLN A 98 5.01 -10.80 -6.66
C GLN A 98 3.53 -10.65 -6.29
N PHE A 99 2.77 -10.41 -7.34
CA PHE A 99 1.35 -10.13 -7.35
C PHE A 99 0.80 -10.76 -8.63
N ASP A 100 -0.34 -11.42 -8.55
CA ASP A 100 -0.97 -11.99 -9.75
C ASP A 100 -1.57 -10.86 -10.62
N GLU A 101 -1.29 -10.87 -11.92
CA GLU A 101 -1.82 -9.86 -12.84
C GLU A 101 -3.36 -9.85 -12.86
N GLU A 102 -4.00 -10.97 -12.57
CA GLU A 102 -5.47 -11.07 -12.47
C GLU A 102 -6.04 -10.15 -11.38
N ASN A 103 -5.27 -9.85 -10.34
CA ASN A 103 -5.70 -8.98 -9.24
C ASN A 103 -5.52 -7.49 -9.54
N ARG A 104 -4.89 -7.12 -10.67
CA ARG A 104 -4.52 -5.72 -10.99
C ARG A 104 -5.72 -4.79 -11.04
N GLU A 105 -6.81 -5.25 -11.63
CA GLU A 105 -8.05 -4.46 -11.74
C GLU A 105 -8.67 -4.19 -10.36
N TYR A 106 -8.63 -5.18 -9.46
CA TYR A 106 -9.08 -5.00 -8.08
C TYR A 106 -8.20 -4.00 -7.34
N ALA A 107 -6.87 -4.11 -7.43
CA ALA A 107 -5.95 -3.15 -6.84
C ALA A 107 -6.19 -1.73 -7.35
N ARG A 108 -6.45 -1.55 -8.65
CA ARG A 108 -6.77 -0.24 -9.22
C ARG A 108 -8.11 0.29 -8.70
N THR A 109 -9.13 -0.56 -8.62
CA THR A 109 -10.44 -0.22 -8.06
C THR A 109 -10.33 0.26 -6.61
N VAL A 110 -9.59 -0.48 -5.77
CA VAL A 110 -9.37 -0.08 -4.37
C VAL A 110 -8.65 1.26 -4.30
N CYS A 111 -7.63 1.47 -5.13
CA CYS A 111 -6.87 2.71 -5.12
C CYS A 111 -7.72 3.95 -5.51
N LEU A 112 -8.64 3.78 -6.45
CA LEU A 112 -9.57 4.82 -6.90
C LEU A 112 -10.64 5.20 -5.86
N LEU A 113 -10.74 4.48 -4.73
CA LEU A 113 -11.57 4.90 -3.59
C LEU A 113 -11.13 6.24 -2.99
N THR A 114 -9.91 6.69 -3.31
CA THR A 114 -9.40 8.03 -2.96
C THR A 114 -10.00 9.16 -3.81
N GLY A 115 -10.77 8.84 -4.86
CA GLY A 115 -11.37 9.80 -5.79
C GLY A 115 -10.94 9.56 -7.24
N THR A 116 -11.74 10.03 -8.20
CA THR A 116 -11.52 9.83 -9.65
C THR A 116 -10.30 10.54 -10.21
N SER A 117 -9.76 11.51 -9.48
CA SER A 117 -8.50 12.21 -9.79
C SER A 117 -7.39 11.87 -8.78
N GLY A 118 -7.61 10.86 -7.93
CA GLY A 118 -6.60 10.31 -7.02
C GLY A 118 -5.88 9.10 -7.61
N CYS A 119 -4.96 8.53 -6.83
CA CYS A 119 -4.17 7.35 -7.19
C CYS A 119 -3.22 7.54 -8.39
N ASP A 120 -2.35 8.54 -8.30
CA ASP A 120 -1.23 8.71 -9.24
C ASP A 120 -0.17 7.62 -9.03
N TYR A 121 0.12 7.30 -7.76
CA TYR A 121 1.11 6.30 -7.38
C TYR A 121 0.51 5.24 -6.45
N PRO A 122 -0.12 4.19 -7.00
CA PRO A 122 -0.56 3.04 -6.21
C PRO A 122 0.67 2.30 -5.63
N SER A 123 0.60 1.90 -4.38
CA SER A 123 1.65 1.12 -3.71
C SER A 123 1.01 0.13 -2.73
N ILE A 124 1.24 -1.16 -2.94
CA ILE A 124 0.76 -2.20 -2.03
C ILE A 124 1.85 -2.49 -1.00
N ILE A 125 1.53 -2.39 0.28
CA ILE A 125 2.43 -2.62 1.40
C ILE A 125 2.16 -4.02 1.97
N ALA A 126 3.14 -4.91 1.85
CA ALA A 126 3.10 -6.26 2.41
C ALA A 126 3.34 -6.23 3.93
N ASN A 127 2.48 -6.89 4.72
CA ASN A 127 2.72 -7.18 6.13
C ASN A 127 3.75 -8.32 6.28
N ASP A 128 5.02 -8.06 6.02
CA ASP A 128 6.05 -9.10 6.02
C ASP A 128 7.36 -8.61 6.64
N ASP A 129 7.99 -9.45 7.45
CA ASP A 129 9.20 -9.07 8.21
C ASP A 129 10.47 -9.03 7.35
N PHE A 130 10.42 -9.53 6.12
CA PHE A 130 11.59 -9.67 5.25
C PHE A 130 11.70 -8.53 4.25
N TYR A 131 12.94 -8.12 3.97
CA TYR A 131 13.23 -7.15 2.91
C TYR A 131 12.79 -7.68 1.53
N GLY A 132 12.04 -6.88 0.79
CA GLY A 132 11.72 -7.16 -0.60
C GLY A 132 10.67 -6.23 -1.19
N GLY A 133 10.46 -6.35 -2.49
CA GLY A 133 9.49 -5.57 -3.25
C GLY A 133 9.70 -5.72 -4.74
N LEU A 134 8.81 -5.11 -5.51
CA LEU A 134 8.88 -4.96 -6.95
C LEU A 134 8.27 -3.61 -7.32
N GLY A 135 8.80 -2.94 -8.34
CA GLY A 135 8.24 -1.70 -8.89
C GLY A 135 7.87 -1.89 -10.35
N GLY A 136 6.76 -1.28 -10.76
CA GLY A 136 6.19 -1.39 -12.10
C GLY A 136 4.68 -1.13 -12.04
N GLU A 137 4.07 -0.89 -13.20
CA GLU A 137 2.61 -0.77 -13.37
C GLU A 137 2.10 -1.85 -14.34
#